data_AF-A0A6J1MFG0-F1
#
_entry.id   AF-A0A6J1MFG0-F1
#
_cell.length_a   1.000
_cell.length_b   1.000
_cell.length_c   1.000
_cell.angle_alpha   90.00
_cell.angle_beta   90.00
_cell.angle_gamma   90.00
#
_symmetry.space_group_name_H-M   'P 1'
#
loop_
_entity.id
_entity.type
_entity.pdbx_description
1 polymer ?
#
loop_
_entity_poly.entity_id
_entity_poly.type
_entity_poly.pdbx_seq_one_letter_code
_entity_poly.pdbx_strand_id
1 'polypeptide(L)'
;MVSKLWYVDDLQKSNKSKALVRTLANVPAGKRIIWQEVRSGNTALELQARSYDLHELNTIEYQVLIGQQQIHQQLLRPGGVYALVIGPAENEVHTSRMFELTEPNSMSMLWLIPQYVVMTLGEVMFSVTGLEFSYSQAPPSLKSLLQACWLLTVAFGNVIVVIIAELKFFDSQANEFFLFAGLMFLDMLIFMWFALYYVSYDEVAAMHQRKLIKKRH
;
A
#
# COMPACT_ATOMS: atom_id res chain seq x y z
N MET A 1 -37.74 10.66 -23.71
CA MET A 1 -36.75 9.59 -23.97
C MET A 1 -35.52 9.92 -23.13
N VAL A 2 -35.42 9.38 -21.91
CA VAL A 2 -34.30 9.64 -20.99
C VAL A 2 -33.20 8.66 -21.35
N SER A 3 -32.15 9.11 -22.04
CA SER A 3 -30.96 8.30 -22.26
C SER A 3 -30.32 8.03 -20.90
N LYS A 4 -30.28 6.75 -20.52
CA LYS A 4 -29.62 6.27 -19.30
C LYS A 4 -28.10 6.42 -19.51
N LEU A 5 -27.54 7.56 -19.13
CA LEU A 5 -26.10 7.83 -19.13
C LEU A 5 -25.48 7.10 -17.95
N TRP A 6 -25.23 5.80 -18.10
CA TRP A 6 -24.30 5.10 -17.21
C TRP A 6 -22.90 5.53 -17.63
N TYR A 7 -22.36 6.54 -16.96
CA TYR A 7 -20.96 6.93 -17.09
C TYR A 7 -20.18 6.19 -16.01
N VAL A 8 -19.18 5.40 -16.42
CA VAL A 8 -18.28 4.70 -15.50
C VAL A 8 -17.22 5.70 -15.06
N ASP A 9 -17.14 5.96 -13.77
CA ASP A 9 -16.14 6.87 -13.23
C ASP A 9 -14.76 6.22 -13.27
N ASP A 10 -13.80 6.89 -13.90
CA ASP A 10 -12.40 6.49 -13.82
C ASP A 10 -11.80 7.08 -12.54
N LEU A 11 -11.64 6.25 -11.52
CA LEU A 11 -11.07 6.61 -10.23
C LEU A 11 -9.54 6.59 -10.22
N GLN A 12 -8.90 6.45 -11.39
CA GLN A 12 -7.44 6.48 -11.48
C GLN A 12 -6.90 7.82 -10.98
N LYS A 13 -5.95 7.74 -10.04
CA LYS A 13 -5.25 8.91 -9.50
C LYS A 13 -4.30 9.48 -10.56
N SER A 14 -4.13 10.80 -10.57
CA SER A 14 -3.14 11.44 -11.45
C SER A 14 -1.72 10.97 -11.11
N ASN A 15 -0.96 10.57 -12.12
CA ASN A 15 0.44 10.18 -12.01
C ASN A 15 1.38 11.39 -11.74
N LYS A 16 0.84 12.61 -11.72
CA LYS A 16 1.61 13.86 -11.54
C LYS A 16 1.43 14.49 -10.16
N SER A 17 0.93 13.73 -9.18
CA SER A 17 0.59 14.24 -7.83
C SER A 17 -0.43 15.39 -7.84
N LYS A 18 -1.14 15.58 -8.95
CA LYS A 18 -2.21 16.56 -9.12
C LYS A 18 -3.52 16.04 -8.57
N ALA A 19 -4.44 16.95 -8.29
CA ALA A 19 -5.82 16.59 -7.96
C ALA A 19 -6.62 16.45 -9.25
N LEU A 20 -7.49 15.45 -9.30
CA LEU A 20 -8.43 15.29 -10.41
C LEU A 20 -9.79 15.78 -9.97
N VAL A 21 -10.37 16.67 -10.76
CA VAL A 21 -11.65 17.27 -10.47
C VAL A 21 -12.60 17.03 -11.63
N ARG A 22 -13.79 16.52 -11.31
CA ARG A 22 -14.94 16.54 -12.20
C ARG A 22 -15.95 17.57 -11.71
N THR A 23 -16.51 18.32 -12.63
CA THR A 23 -17.63 19.21 -12.35
C THR A 23 -18.89 18.67 -13.02
N LEU A 24 -19.89 18.33 -12.23
CA LEU A 24 -21.22 17.91 -12.67
C LEU A 24 -22.19 19.04 -12.36
N ALA A 25 -22.53 19.82 -13.37
CA ALA A 25 -23.32 21.02 -13.16
C ALA A 25 -24.64 20.98 -13.91
N ASN A 26 -25.73 21.20 -13.20
CA ASN A 26 -27.04 21.42 -13.79
C ASN A 26 -27.32 22.93 -13.89
N VAL A 27 -26.62 23.59 -14.82
CA VAL A 27 -26.65 25.06 -14.99
C VAL A 27 -27.10 25.38 -16.42
N PRO A 28 -27.82 26.50 -16.67
CA PRO A 28 -28.24 26.88 -18.02
C PRO A 28 -27.05 26.93 -19.00
N ALA A 29 -27.27 26.44 -20.23
CA ALA A 29 -26.21 26.19 -21.22
C ALA A 29 -25.36 27.42 -21.61
N GLY A 30 -25.80 28.64 -21.30
CA GLY A 30 -25.06 29.88 -21.55
C GLY A 30 -24.09 30.30 -20.43
N LYS A 31 -24.16 29.70 -19.25
CA LYS A 31 -23.26 30.04 -18.13
C LYS A 31 -22.02 29.14 -18.14
N ARG A 32 -20.89 29.70 -17.76
CA ARG A 32 -19.61 29.01 -17.62
C ARG A 32 -19.25 28.85 -16.15
N ILE A 33 -18.52 27.79 -15.85
CA ILE A 33 -18.03 27.47 -14.52
C ILE A 33 -16.54 27.69 -14.52
N ILE A 34 -16.09 28.56 -13.62
CA ILE A 34 -14.70 29.00 -13.57
C ILE A 34 -14.11 28.50 -12.27
N TRP A 35 -13.02 27.73 -12.38
CA TRP A 35 -12.15 27.40 -11.26
C TRP A 35 -11.04 28.43 -11.22
N GLN A 36 -11.04 29.24 -10.15
CA GLN A 36 -10.06 30.29 -9.94
C GLN A 36 -9.25 29.98 -8.68
N GLU A 37 -7.94 30.19 -8.78
CA GLU A 37 -7.04 30.05 -7.64
C GLU A 37 -7.30 31.17 -6.63
N VAL A 38 -7.54 30.84 -5.36
CA VAL A 38 -7.86 31.84 -4.32
C VAL A 38 -6.68 32.77 -4.05
N ARG A 39 -5.44 32.26 -4.11
CA ARG A 39 -4.23 33.03 -3.79
C ARG A 39 -3.77 33.96 -4.91
N SER A 40 -3.81 33.48 -6.16
CA SER A 40 -3.27 34.21 -7.31
C SER A 40 -4.36 34.97 -8.08
N GLY A 41 -5.63 34.57 -7.92
CA GLY A 41 -6.72 35.05 -8.76
C GLY A 41 -6.64 34.56 -10.21
N ASN A 42 -5.73 33.65 -10.53
CA ASN A 42 -5.62 33.11 -11.88
C ASN A 42 -6.74 32.09 -12.14
N THR A 43 -7.34 32.18 -13.33
CA THR A 43 -8.27 31.16 -13.82
C THR A 43 -7.48 29.92 -14.23
N ALA A 44 -7.71 28.81 -13.53
CA ALA A 44 -7.05 27.54 -13.85
C ALA A 44 -7.86 26.69 -14.82
N LEU A 45 -9.19 26.76 -14.76
CA LEU A 45 -10.07 25.97 -15.62
C LEU A 45 -11.38 26.71 -15.88
N GLU A 46 -11.84 26.66 -17.12
CA GLU A 46 -13.12 27.21 -17.55
C GLU A 46 -13.92 26.13 -18.28
N LEU A 47 -15.08 25.80 -17.73
CA LEU A 47 -15.92 24.71 -18.21
C LEU A 47 -17.27 25.23 -18.69
N GLN A 48 -17.78 24.58 -19.74
CA GLN A 48 -19.17 24.75 -20.15
C GLN A 48 -20.07 23.87 -19.26
N ALA A 49 -21.33 24.28 -19.08
CA ALA A 49 -22.30 23.57 -18.23
C ALA A 49 -22.57 22.10 -18.60
N ARG A 50 -22.08 21.62 -19.75
CA ARG A 50 -22.27 20.23 -20.24
C ARG A 50 -20.98 19.42 -20.34
N SER A 51 -19.83 19.96 -19.93
CA SER A 51 -18.61 19.15 -19.87
C SER A 51 -18.64 18.32 -18.59
N TYR A 52 -18.37 17.02 -18.74
CA TYR A 52 -18.27 16.06 -17.65
C TYR A 52 -16.86 15.47 -17.53
N ASP A 53 -15.89 16.10 -18.20
CA ASP A 53 -14.54 15.59 -18.32
C ASP A 53 -13.79 15.72 -17.00
N LEU A 54 -12.82 14.82 -16.80
CA LEU A 54 -11.93 14.86 -15.66
C LEU A 54 -10.78 15.84 -15.95
N HIS A 55 -10.54 16.79 -15.06
CA HIS A 55 -9.50 17.79 -15.23
C HIS A 55 -8.44 17.72 -14.13
N GLU A 56 -7.18 17.78 -14.52
CA GLU A 56 -6.05 17.88 -13.60
C GLU A 56 -5.88 19.31 -13.11
N LEU A 57 -6.01 19.51 -11.80
CA LEU A 57 -5.75 20.78 -11.13
C LEU A 57 -4.58 20.63 -10.14
N ASN A 58 -3.91 21.75 -9.87
CA ASN A 58 -2.83 21.77 -8.88
C ASN A 58 -3.41 21.57 -7.48
N THR A 59 -2.58 21.19 -6.52
CA THR A 59 -3.03 20.88 -5.15
C THR A 59 -3.03 22.14 -4.30
N ILE A 60 -3.91 23.06 -4.67
CA ILE A 60 -4.07 24.38 -4.06
C ILE A 60 -5.55 24.67 -3.80
N GLU A 61 -5.82 25.81 -3.19
CA GLU A 61 -7.17 26.25 -2.87
C GLU A 61 -7.83 26.93 -4.07
N TYR A 62 -9.00 26.42 -4.45
CA TYR A 62 -9.79 26.94 -5.55
C TYR A 62 -11.14 27.44 -5.07
N GLN A 63 -11.59 28.53 -5.68
CA GLN A 63 -12.97 28.98 -5.64
C GLN A 63 -13.64 28.69 -6.98
N VAL A 64 -14.88 28.22 -6.91
CA VAL A 64 -15.69 27.90 -8.09
C VAL A 64 -16.75 28.98 -8.25
N LEU A 65 -16.74 29.60 -9.43
CA LEU A 65 -17.56 30.75 -9.78
C LEU A 65 -18.49 30.38 -10.93
N ILE A 66 -19.73 30.86 -10.86
CA ILE A 66 -20.66 30.83 -11.99
C ILE A 66 -21.00 32.28 -12.34
N GLY A 67 -20.47 32.77 -13.45
CA GLY A 67 -20.51 34.20 -13.75
C GLY A 67 -19.64 34.98 -12.75
N GLN A 68 -20.24 35.88 -11.95
CA GLN A 68 -19.55 36.68 -10.93
C GLN A 68 -19.77 36.20 -9.49
N GLN A 69 -20.57 35.15 -9.29
CA GLN A 69 -20.93 34.67 -7.95
C GLN A 69 -20.07 33.47 -7.55
N GLN A 70 -19.48 33.53 -6.36
CA GLN A 70 -18.77 32.41 -5.74
C GLN A 70 -19.78 31.40 -5.21
N ILE A 71 -19.61 30.14 -5.59
CA ILE A 71 -20.54 29.04 -5.27
C ILE A 71 -19.91 28.04 -4.30
N HIS A 72 -18.60 27.82 -4.39
CA HIS A 72 -17.89 26.85 -3.55
C HIS A 72 -16.42 27.23 -3.41
N GLN A 73 -15.79 26.84 -2.30
CA GLN A 73 -14.35 26.98 -2.08
C GLN A 73 -13.83 25.69 -1.45
N GLN A 74 -12.81 25.09 -2.05
CA GLN A 74 -12.25 23.83 -1.57
C GLN A 74 -10.74 23.80 -1.77
N LEU A 75 -10.04 23.26 -0.78
CA LEU A 75 -8.63 22.91 -0.88
C LEU A 75 -8.47 21.53 -1.54
N LEU A 76 -7.83 21.51 -2.71
CA LEU A 76 -7.52 20.25 -3.38
C LEU A 76 -6.22 19.65 -2.83
N ARG A 77 -6.30 18.43 -2.30
CA ARG A 77 -5.16 17.68 -1.79
C ARG A 77 -4.57 16.71 -2.84
N PRO A 78 -3.26 16.40 -2.78
CA PRO A 78 -2.58 15.54 -3.76
C PRO A 78 -3.21 14.17 -3.93
N GLY A 79 -3.36 13.71 -5.17
CA GLY A 79 -3.86 12.39 -5.50
C GLY A 79 -5.32 12.12 -5.10
N GLY A 80 -6.06 13.16 -4.66
CA GLY A 80 -7.49 13.08 -4.44
C GLY A 80 -8.25 13.20 -5.77
N VAL A 81 -9.30 12.41 -5.91
CA VAL A 81 -10.27 12.51 -7.00
C VAL A 81 -11.55 13.09 -6.42
N TYR A 82 -12.03 14.15 -7.05
CA TYR A 82 -12.98 15.07 -6.49
C TYR A 82 -14.11 15.30 -7.49
N ALA A 83 -15.36 15.10 -7.07
CA ALA A 83 -16.54 15.40 -7.88
C ALA A 83 -17.32 16.56 -7.26
N LEU A 84 -17.31 17.71 -7.94
CA LEU A 84 -18.16 18.83 -7.60
C LEU A 84 -19.51 18.68 -8.28
N VAL A 85 -20.57 18.54 -7.49
CA VAL A 85 -21.95 18.52 -7.99
C VAL A 85 -22.60 19.87 -7.70
N ILE A 86 -23.10 20.51 -8.75
CA ILE A 86 -23.82 21.79 -8.68
C ILE A 86 -25.27 21.53 -9.08
N GLY A 87 -26.17 21.69 -8.11
CA GLY A 87 -27.61 21.56 -8.28
C GLY A 87 -28.25 22.76 -8.99
N PRO A 88 -29.52 22.61 -9.41
CA PRO A 88 -30.29 23.72 -9.95
C PRO A 88 -30.39 24.85 -8.92
N ALA A 89 -30.41 26.10 -9.39
CA ALA A 89 -30.61 27.25 -8.51
C ALA A 89 -32.08 27.31 -8.08
N GLU A 90 -32.31 27.37 -6.78
CA GLU A 90 -33.58 27.77 -6.18
C GLU A 90 -33.35 29.16 -5.58
N ASN A 91 -34.08 30.18 -6.06
CA ASN A 91 -33.87 31.60 -5.69
C ASN A 91 -32.43 32.13 -5.91
N GLU A 92 -31.82 31.83 -7.07
CA GLU A 92 -30.44 32.24 -7.44
C GLU A 92 -29.31 31.68 -6.55
N VAL A 93 -29.64 30.84 -5.57
CA VAL A 93 -28.65 30.12 -4.76
C VAL A 93 -28.46 28.72 -5.33
N HIS A 94 -27.29 28.47 -5.89
CA HIS A 94 -26.90 27.14 -6.34
C HIS A 94 -26.45 26.30 -5.13
N THR A 95 -27.02 25.10 -4.98
CA THR A 95 -26.53 24.13 -4.01
C THR A 95 -25.30 23.42 -4.59
N SER A 96 -24.15 23.57 -3.95
CA SER A 96 -22.92 22.85 -4.32
C SER A 96 -22.59 21.80 -3.26
N ARG A 97 -22.22 20.60 -3.72
CA ARG A 97 -21.67 19.55 -2.86
C ARG A 97 -20.43 18.97 -3.50
N MET A 98 -19.37 18.87 -2.71
CA MET A 98 -18.13 18.23 -3.10
C MET A 98 -18.14 16.80 -2.58
N PHE A 99 -17.88 15.84 -3.46
CA PHE A 99 -17.66 14.45 -3.11
C PHE A 99 -16.18 14.13 -3.31
N GLU A 100 -15.54 13.63 -2.26
CA GLU A 100 -14.22 13.01 -2.36
C GLU A 100 -14.45 11.56 -2.79
N LEU A 101 -14.14 11.26 -4.05
CA LEU A 101 -14.33 9.93 -4.62
C LEU A 101 -13.18 8.99 -4.21
N THR A 102 -11.98 9.55 -4.08
CA THR A 102 -10.80 8.82 -3.66
C THR A 102 -10.05 9.64 -2.63
N GLU A 103 -9.70 9.01 -1.50
CA GLU A 103 -8.97 9.68 -0.43
C GLU A 103 -7.66 10.28 -0.95
N PRO A 104 -7.36 11.53 -0.55
CA PRO A 104 -6.10 12.18 -0.83
C PRO A 104 -4.92 11.35 -0.35
N ASN A 105 -3.79 11.46 -1.05
CA ASN A 105 -2.57 10.79 -0.66
C ASN A 105 -2.07 11.39 0.67
N SER A 106 -2.25 10.66 1.76
CA SER A 106 -1.98 11.13 3.13
C SER A 106 -0.56 10.80 3.60
N MET A 107 0.17 9.94 2.89
CA MET A 107 1.50 9.48 3.30
C MET A 107 2.53 9.62 2.17
N SER A 108 3.72 10.10 2.53
CA SER A 108 4.84 10.18 1.59
C SER A 108 5.33 8.77 1.25
N MET A 109 5.61 8.52 -0.03
CA MET A 109 6.22 7.26 -0.50
C MET A 109 7.57 6.97 0.18
N LEU A 110 8.25 8.00 0.71
CA LEU A 110 9.49 7.86 1.47
C LEU A 110 9.33 7.03 2.76
N TRP A 111 8.12 6.92 3.31
CA TRP A 111 7.85 6.10 4.50
C TRP A 111 8.00 4.59 4.25
N LEU A 112 8.06 4.17 2.99
CA LEU A 112 8.29 2.80 2.61
C LEU A 112 9.77 2.40 2.79
N ILE A 113 10.69 3.37 2.78
CA ILE A 113 12.13 3.12 2.87
C ILE A 113 12.51 2.46 4.21
N PRO A 114 12.12 3.00 5.39
CA PRO A 114 12.46 2.37 6.67
C PRO A 114 11.94 0.94 6.78
N GLN A 115 10.74 0.66 6.27
CA GLN A 115 10.14 -0.67 6.31
C GLN A 115 10.97 -1.67 5.50
N TYR A 116 11.37 -1.32 4.28
CA TYR A 116 12.21 -2.22 3.47
C TYR A 116 13.58 -2.46 4.11
N VAL A 117 14.19 -1.43 4.70
CA VAL A 117 15.48 -1.58 5.39
C VAL A 117 15.37 -2.57 6.54
N VAL A 118 14.35 -2.43 7.41
CA VAL A 118 14.17 -3.35 8.55
C VAL A 118 13.88 -4.78 8.08
N MET A 119 13.01 -4.96 7.09
CA MET A 119 12.67 -6.28 6.54
C MET A 119 13.88 -6.99 5.93
N THR A 120 14.65 -6.28 5.11
CA THR A 120 15.84 -6.85 4.45
C THR A 120 16.96 -7.16 5.44
N LEU A 121 17.18 -6.32 6.45
CA LEU A 121 18.12 -6.62 7.54
C LEU A 121 17.70 -7.87 8.31
N GLY A 122 16.42 -7.98 8.66
CA GLY A 122 15.87 -9.16 9.33
C GLY A 122 16.04 -10.44 8.50
N GLU A 123 15.75 -10.36 7.20
CA GLU A 123 15.93 -11.47 6.27
C GLU A 123 17.39 -11.92 6.19
N VAL A 124 18.33 -11.00 6.01
CA VAL A 124 19.76 -11.35 5.95
C VAL A 124 20.24 -11.96 7.27
N MET A 125 19.86 -11.34 8.40
CA MET A 125 20.24 -11.82 9.72
C MET A 125 19.68 -13.20 10.03
N PHE A 126 18.49 -13.55 9.58
CA PHE A 126 17.89 -14.86 9.85
C PHE A 126 18.26 -15.91 8.79
N SER A 127 18.04 -15.60 7.51
CA SER A 127 18.17 -16.54 6.40
C SER A 127 19.62 -16.94 6.14
N VAL A 128 20.52 -15.95 6.04
CA VAL A 128 21.93 -16.21 5.72
C VAL A 128 22.64 -16.88 6.89
N THR A 129 22.46 -16.36 8.11
CA THR A 129 23.12 -16.94 9.30
C THR A 129 22.56 -18.32 9.66
N GLY A 130 21.24 -18.52 9.51
CA GLY A 130 20.59 -19.80 9.78
C GLY A 130 21.05 -20.90 8.83
N LEU A 131 21.21 -20.58 7.55
CA LEU A 131 21.78 -21.50 6.56
C LEU A 131 23.27 -21.78 6.82
N GLU A 132 24.06 -20.76 7.12
CA GLU A 132 25.49 -20.92 7.43
C GLU A 132 25.71 -21.80 8.67
N PHE A 133 24.93 -21.56 9.73
CA PHE A 133 24.94 -22.39 10.94
C PHE A 133 24.53 -23.82 10.61
N SER A 134 23.44 -24.03 9.86
CA SER A 134 22.99 -25.36 9.46
C SER A 134 24.04 -26.12 8.64
N TYR A 135 24.77 -25.43 7.76
CA TYR A 135 25.88 -26.02 7.01
C TYR A 135 27.09 -26.35 7.87
N SER A 136 27.35 -25.60 8.95
CA SER A 136 28.43 -25.90 9.90
C SER A 136 28.14 -27.15 10.75
N GLN A 137 26.86 -27.42 11.04
CA GLN A 137 26.45 -28.54 11.87
C GLN A 137 26.17 -29.83 11.08
N ALA A 138 26.16 -29.75 9.73
CA ALA A 138 25.78 -30.85 8.87
C ALA A 138 26.96 -31.56 8.19
N PRO A 139 26.91 -32.90 8.05
CA PRO A 139 27.87 -33.65 7.25
C PRO A 139 27.99 -33.12 5.81
N PRO A 140 29.20 -33.11 5.20
CA PRO A 140 29.44 -32.48 3.90
C PRO A 140 28.63 -33.07 2.74
N SER A 141 28.12 -34.29 2.86
CA SER A 141 27.26 -34.94 1.86
C SER A 141 25.79 -34.48 1.90
N LEU A 142 25.35 -33.73 2.91
CA LEU A 142 23.94 -33.35 3.11
C LEU A 142 23.62 -31.88 2.77
N LYS A 143 24.61 -31.09 2.33
CA LYS A 143 24.43 -29.67 2.04
C LYS A 143 23.33 -29.41 1.01
N SER A 144 23.28 -30.18 -0.07
CA SER A 144 22.24 -30.03 -1.10
C SER A 144 20.83 -30.40 -0.60
N LEU A 145 20.73 -31.37 0.31
CA LEU A 145 19.45 -31.74 0.93
C LEU A 145 18.96 -30.65 1.88
N LEU A 146 19.86 -30.04 2.66
CA LEU A 146 19.54 -28.90 3.53
C LEU A 146 19.02 -27.70 2.73
N GLN A 147 19.65 -27.36 1.61
CA GLN A 147 19.16 -26.30 0.73
C GLN A 147 17.76 -26.61 0.20
N ALA A 148 17.52 -27.87 -0.20
CA ALA A 148 16.19 -28.29 -0.68
C ALA A 148 15.13 -28.22 0.43
N CYS A 149 15.46 -28.65 1.65
CA CYS A 149 14.59 -28.51 2.82
C CYS A 149 14.31 -27.04 3.16
N TRP A 150 15.31 -26.17 3.06
CA TRP A 150 15.14 -24.72 3.27
C TRP A 150 14.21 -24.09 2.23
N LEU A 151 14.35 -24.45 0.96
CA LEU A 151 13.43 -23.97 -0.08
C LEU A 151 12.01 -24.50 0.12
N LEU A 152 11.87 -25.74 0.62
CA LEU A 152 10.58 -26.33 0.95
C LEU A 152 9.88 -25.56 2.08
N THR A 153 10.60 -25.15 3.12
CA THR A 153 10.00 -24.35 4.21
C THR A 153 9.56 -22.98 3.72
N VAL A 154 10.34 -22.33 2.85
CA VAL A 154 9.95 -21.06 2.21
C VAL A 154 8.68 -21.25 1.36
N ALA A 155 8.61 -22.31 0.56
CA ALA A 155 7.44 -22.61 -0.26
C ALA A 155 6.19 -22.83 0.62
N PHE A 156 6.32 -23.58 1.71
CA PHE A 156 5.23 -23.80 2.65
C PHE A 156 4.76 -22.49 3.33
N GLY A 157 5.70 -21.63 3.75
CA GLY A 157 5.37 -20.31 4.29
C GLY A 157 4.60 -19.44 3.29
N ASN A 158 5.02 -19.42 2.03
CA ASN A 158 4.32 -18.69 0.97
C ASN A 158 2.90 -19.21 0.74
N VAL A 159 2.68 -20.53 0.81
CA VAL A 159 1.34 -21.13 0.70
C VAL A 159 0.44 -20.65 1.84
N ILE A 160 0.94 -20.59 3.08
CA ILE A 160 0.17 -20.09 4.22
C ILE A 160 -0.25 -18.63 3.99
N VAL A 161 0.66 -17.77 3.53
CA VAL A 161 0.36 -16.36 3.24
C VAL A 161 -0.74 -16.22 2.20
N VAL A 162 -0.67 -16.98 1.10
CA VAL A 162 -1.69 -16.97 0.04
C VAL A 162 -3.04 -17.43 0.57
N ILE A 163 -3.07 -18.52 1.35
CA ILE A 163 -4.31 -19.03 1.94
C ILE A 163 -4.97 -17.98 2.83
N ILE A 164 -4.21 -17.30 3.69
CA ILE A 164 -4.74 -16.27 4.59
C ILE A 164 -5.28 -15.07 3.80
N ALA A 165 -4.56 -14.63 2.76
CA ALA A 165 -4.95 -13.49 1.94
C ALA A 165 -6.21 -13.75 1.10
N GLU A 166 -6.32 -14.94 0.47
CA GLU A 166 -7.45 -15.28 -0.40
C GLU A 166 -8.73 -15.57 0.39
N LEU A 167 -8.61 -16.13 1.60
CA LEU A 167 -9.77 -16.49 2.42
C LEU A 167 -10.46 -15.27 3.07
N LYS A 168 -9.89 -14.06 2.94
CA LYS A 168 -10.44 -12.80 3.50
C LYS A 168 -10.98 -12.97 4.91
N PHE A 169 -10.20 -13.61 5.79
CA PHE A 169 -10.62 -13.88 7.16
C PHE A 169 -10.89 -12.61 7.98
N PHE A 170 -10.38 -11.45 7.55
CA PHE A 170 -10.54 -10.18 8.24
C PHE A 170 -11.08 -9.10 7.30
N ASP A 171 -12.04 -8.31 7.79
CA ASP A 171 -12.60 -7.18 7.05
C ASP A 171 -11.61 -6.01 6.89
N SER A 172 -10.54 -6.01 7.70
CA SER A 172 -9.53 -4.95 7.72
C SER A 172 -8.12 -5.52 7.55
N GLN A 173 -7.38 -4.96 6.60
CA GLN A 173 -5.98 -5.30 6.33
C GLN A 173 -5.06 -5.07 7.53
N ALA A 174 -5.40 -4.14 8.43
CA ALA A 174 -4.64 -3.93 9.66
C ALA A 174 -4.65 -5.17 10.55
N ASN A 175 -5.78 -5.87 10.65
CA ASN A 175 -5.90 -7.08 11.47
C ASN A 175 -5.08 -8.25 10.89
N GLU A 176 -4.97 -8.33 9.57
CA GLU A 176 -4.07 -9.31 8.91
C GLU A 176 -2.62 -9.05 9.27
N PHE A 177 -2.16 -7.80 9.23
CA PHE A 177 -0.80 -7.45 9.63
C PHE A 177 -0.52 -7.76 11.11
N PHE A 178 -1.49 -7.53 12.00
CA PHE A 178 -1.35 -7.91 13.41
C PHE A 178 -1.29 -9.42 13.61
N LEU A 179 -2.06 -10.19 12.83
CA LEU A 179 -1.99 -11.65 12.87
C LEU A 179 -0.60 -12.15 12.43
N PHE A 180 -0.06 -11.63 11.32
CA PHE A 180 1.29 -12.01 10.87
C PHE A 180 2.37 -11.61 11.88
N ALA A 181 2.27 -10.40 12.45
CA ALA A 181 3.19 -9.95 13.49
C ALA A 181 3.13 -10.85 14.74
N GLY A 182 1.92 -11.26 15.15
CA GLY A 182 1.73 -12.19 16.27
C GLY A 182 2.31 -13.58 15.99
N LEU A 183 2.13 -14.10 14.78
CA LEU A 183 2.70 -15.38 14.36
C LEU A 183 4.24 -15.35 14.39
N MET A 184 4.86 -14.28 13.87
CA MET A 184 6.30 -14.07 13.90
C MET A 184 6.85 -13.94 15.33
N PHE A 185 6.13 -13.24 16.21
CA PHE A 185 6.52 -13.11 17.60
C PHE A 185 6.48 -14.45 18.34
N LEU A 186 5.45 -15.26 18.08
CA LEU A 186 5.33 -16.60 18.65
C LEU A 186 6.44 -17.54 18.13
N ASP A 187 6.75 -17.50 16.84
CA ASP A 187 7.88 -18.25 16.26
C ASP A 187 9.21 -17.86 16.90
N MET A 188 9.44 -16.56 17.12
CA MET A 188 10.63 -16.06 17.81
C MET A 188 10.73 -16.60 19.25
N LEU A 189 9.62 -16.68 20.00
CA LEU A 189 9.60 -17.27 21.34
C LEU A 189 9.93 -18.76 21.32
N ILE A 190 9.38 -19.50 20.35
CA ILE A 190 9.67 -20.92 20.16
C ILE A 190 11.16 -21.12 19.83
N PHE A 191 11.71 -20.33 18.90
CA PHE A 191 13.11 -20.40 18.51
C PHE A 191 14.04 -20.05 19.68
N MET A 192 13.71 -19.01 20.45
CA MET A 192 14.44 -18.65 21.67
C MET A 192 14.44 -19.80 22.68
N TRP A 193 13.28 -20.44 22.88
CA TRP A 193 13.18 -21.61 23.74
C TRP A 193 14.07 -22.75 23.23
N PHE A 194 13.99 -23.12 21.95
CA PHE A 194 14.86 -24.16 21.37
C PHE A 194 16.36 -23.83 21.49
N ALA A 195 16.75 -22.57 21.28
CA ALA A 195 18.13 -22.13 21.38
C ALA A 195 18.70 -22.32 22.79
N LEU A 196 17.89 -22.14 23.84
CA LEU A 196 18.32 -22.36 25.23
C LEU A 196 18.59 -23.83 25.56
N TYR A 197 17.93 -24.76 24.87
CA TYR A 197 18.13 -26.21 25.05
C TYR A 197 19.14 -26.81 24.07
N TYR A 198 19.67 -26.02 23.13
CA TYR A 198 20.55 -26.52 22.08
C TYR A 198 21.97 -26.75 22.59
N VAL A 199 22.48 -27.97 22.40
CA VAL A 199 23.88 -28.35 22.65
C VAL A 199 24.63 -28.40 21.33
N SER A 200 25.72 -27.62 21.21
CA SER A 200 26.54 -27.54 20.00
C SER A 200 27.24 -28.86 19.67
N TYR A 201 27.27 -29.24 18.38
CA TYR A 201 28.04 -30.39 17.92
C TYR A 201 29.54 -30.07 17.90
N ASP A 202 30.30 -30.66 18.81
CA ASP A 202 31.77 -30.54 18.85
C ASP A 202 32.42 -31.52 17.85
N GLU A 203 32.87 -31.02 16.70
CA GLU A 203 33.65 -31.79 15.72
C GLU A 203 34.92 -32.41 16.34
N VAL A 204 35.52 -31.74 17.33
CA VAL A 204 36.74 -32.19 18.02
C VAL A 204 36.50 -33.47 18.81
N ALA A 205 35.35 -33.58 19.49
CA ALA A 205 34.98 -34.77 20.25
C ALA A 205 34.67 -35.97 19.32
N ALA A 206 33.97 -35.72 18.21
CA ALA A 206 33.64 -36.76 17.23
C ALA A 206 34.88 -37.28 16.47
N MET A 207 35.82 -36.39 16.11
CA MET A 207 37.11 -36.75 15.52
C MET A 207 38.01 -37.53 16.50
N HIS A 208 38.02 -37.15 17.78
CA HIS A 208 38.76 -37.86 18.81
C HIS A 208 38.22 -39.29 19.01
N GLN A 209 36.90 -39.48 19.02
CA GLN A 209 36.28 -40.81 19.07
C GLN A 209 36.62 -41.67 17.84
N ARG A 210 36.59 -41.10 16.62
CA ARG A 210 37.00 -41.83 15.41
C ARG A 210 38.46 -42.27 15.45
N LYS A 211 39.37 -41.43 15.95
CA LYS A 211 40.79 -41.80 16.16
C LYS A 211 40.93 -42.91 17.19
N LEU A 212 40.18 -42.88 18.28
CA LEU A 212 40.22 -43.93 19.32
C LEU A 212 39.70 -45.29 18.82
N ILE A 213 38.63 -45.29 18.02
CA ILE A 213 38.07 -46.52 17.42
C ILE A 213 39.05 -47.10 16.40
N LYS A 214 39.68 -46.26 15.57
CA LYS A 214 40.67 -46.69 14.58
C LYS A 214 41.99 -47.17 15.20
N LYS A 215 42.28 -46.80 16.46
CA LYS A 215 43.48 -47.24 17.21
C LYS A 215 43.24 -48.52 18.02
N ARG A 216 41.99 -48.98 18.14
CA ARG A 216 41.61 -50.24 18.80
C ARG A 216 41.49 -51.43 17.85
N HIS A 217 41.57 -51.19 16.54
CA HIS A 217 41.76 -52.19 15.50
C HIS A 217 43.22 -52.19 15.04
#